data_AF-A0AAJ3LP29-F1
#
_entry.id   AF-A0AAJ3LP29-F1
#
_cell.length_a   1.000
_cell.length_b   1.000
_cell.length_c   1.000
_cell.angle_alpha   90.00
_cell.angle_beta   90.00
_cell.angle_gamma   90.00
#
_symmetry.space_group_name_H-M   'P 1'
#
loop_
_entity.id
_entity.type
_entity.pdbx_description
1 polymer ?
#
loop_
_entity_poly.entity_id
_entity_poly.type
_entity_poly.pdbx_seq_one_letter_code
_entity_poly.pdbx_strand_id
1 'polypeptide(L)' 'MLVFTELDEFLRGMEYPCRPSDLTREARRDLLPTHLVEALRSLPERSYTSRWDVLHRTSIAEALPISV' A
#
# COMPACT_ATOMS: atom_id res chain seq x y z
N MET A 1 4.03 16.27 -2.67
CA MET A 1 4.67 15.12 -3.35
C MET A 1 5.45 14.30 -2.32
N LEU A 2 4.76 13.64 -1.37
CA LEU A 2 5.38 12.96 -0.22
C LEU A 2 4.76 11.58 0.10
N VAL A 3 3.61 11.25 -0.49
CA VAL A 3 2.82 10.04 -0.15
C VAL A 3 3.47 8.75 -0.67
N PHE A 4 4.36 8.86 -1.67
CA PHE A 4 5.05 7.71 -2.23
C PHE A 4 6.18 7.20 -1.32
N THR A 5 6.80 8.06 -0.52
CA THR A 5 8.02 7.71 0.23
C THR A 5 7.73 6.79 1.41
N GLU A 6 6.72 7.11 2.22
CA GLU A 6 6.35 6.31 3.40
C GLU A 6 5.83 4.92 3.00
N LEU A 7 5.00 4.85 1.94
CA LEU A 7 4.52 3.57 1.45
C LEU A 7 5.65 2.73 0.82
N ASP A 8 6.53 3.36 0.03
CA ASP A 8 7.64 2.66 -0.61
C ASP A 8 8.64 2.10 0.41
N GLU A 9 8.86 2.82 1.52
CA GLU A 9 9.66 2.38 2.66
C GLU A 9 8.99 1.23 3.42
N PHE A 10 7.71 1.36 3.77
CA PHE A 10 6.93 0.30 4.40
C PHE A 10 6.98 -0.99 3.56
N LEU A 11 6.68 -0.91 2.26
CA LEU A 11 6.66 -2.07 1.39
C LEU A 11 8.05 -2.69 1.16
N ARG A 12 9.12 -1.93 1.41
CA ARG A 12 10.50 -2.47 1.36
C ARG A 12 10.81 -3.35 2.57
N GLY A 13 10.18 -3.09 3.71
CA GLY A 13 10.31 -3.90 4.93
C GLY A 13 9.37 -5.10 5.00
N MET A 14 8.41 -5.21 4.07
CA MET A 14 7.47 -6.33 4.04
C MET A 14 8.12 -7.63 3.57
N GLU A 15 7.69 -8.74 4.17
CA GLU A 15 7.99 -10.07 3.68
C GLU A 15 7.03 -10.46 2.55
N TYR A 16 7.57 -11.06 1.50
CA TYR A 16 6.82 -11.55 0.34
C TYR A 16 7.03 -13.07 0.17
N PRO A 17 6.02 -13.82 -0.30
CA PRO A 17 4.70 -13.35 -0.72
C PRO A 17 3.78 -12.95 0.44
N CYS A 18 2.90 -11.96 0.21
CA CYS A 18 1.93 -11.47 1.20
C CYS A 18 0.54 -11.25 0.60
N ARG A 19 -0.48 -11.17 1.46
CA ARG A 19 -1.86 -10.84 1.08
C ARG A 19 -2.25 -9.40 1.50
N PRO A 20 -3.33 -8.81 0.95
CA PRO A 20 -3.84 -7.52 1.41
C PRO A 20 -4.12 -7.45 2.91
N SER A 21 -4.54 -8.55 3.51
CA SER A 21 -4.76 -8.67 4.97
C SER A 21 -3.47 -8.54 5.77
N ASP A 22 -2.36 -9.12 5.29
CA ASP A 22 -1.03 -8.95 5.89
C ASP A 22 -0.57 -7.50 5.75
N LEU A 23 -0.64 -6.93 4.55
CA LEU A 23 -0.30 -5.53 4.29
C LEU A 23 -1.06 -4.58 5.21
N THR A 24 -2.37 -4.79 5.38
CA THR A 24 -3.21 -3.97 6.26
C THR A 24 -2.85 -4.14 7.73
N ARG A 25 -2.54 -5.36 8.17
CA ARG A 25 -2.13 -5.66 9.56
C ARG A 25 -0.81 -4.97 9.89
N GLU A 26 0.20 -5.16 9.04
CA GLU A 26 1.53 -4.58 9.25
C GLU A 26 1.48 -3.06 9.13
N ALA A 27 0.73 -2.51 8.16
CA ALA A 27 0.58 -1.05 8.02
C ALA A 27 -0.08 -0.41 9.25
N ARG A 28 -1.05 -1.08 9.87
CA ARG A 28 -1.65 -0.61 11.14
C ARG A 28 -0.67 -0.72 12.30
N ARG A 29 0.14 -1.78 12.34
CA ARG A 29 1.18 -1.95 13.37
C ARG A 29 2.22 -0.84 13.29
N ASP A 30 2.59 -0.46 12.07
CA ASP A 30 3.58 0.58 11.80
C ASP A 30 2.97 1.99 11.80
N LEU A 31 1.69 2.13 12.20
CA LEU A 31 0.94 3.38 12.33
C LEU A 31 0.91 4.21 11.03
N LEU A 32 0.85 3.54 9.87
CA LEU A 32 0.71 4.23 8.59
C LEU A 32 -0.58 5.09 8.58
N PRO A 33 -0.55 6.22 7.86
CA PRO A 33 -1.74 7.04 7.64
C PRO A 33 -2.94 6.23 7.19
N THR A 34 -4.12 6.55 7.73
CA THR A 34 -5.36 5.80 7.46
C THR A 34 -5.65 5.67 5.96
N HIS A 35 -5.38 6.71 5.16
CA HIS A 35 -5.59 6.66 3.71
C HIS A 35 -4.70 5.63 3.00
N LEU A 36 -3.48 5.37 3.49
CA LEU A 36 -2.60 4.32 2.96
C LEU A 36 -3.09 2.94 3.36
N VAL A 37 -3.53 2.77 4.62
CA VAL A 37 -4.13 1.52 5.10
C VAL A 37 -5.38 1.18 4.29
N GLU A 38 -6.21 2.17 3.98
CA GLU A 38 -7.39 2.02 3.14
C GLU A 38 -7.04 1.65 1.69
N ALA A 39 -6.00 2.26 1.12
CA ALA A 39 -5.52 1.91 -0.21
C ALA A 39 -5.02 0.45 -0.26
N LEU A 40 -4.25 0.02 0.74
CA LEU A 40 -3.81 -1.38 0.85
C LEU A 40 -4.98 -2.36 1.04
N ARG A 41 -6.00 -1.97 1.82
CA ARG A 41 -7.22 -2.77 2.03
C ARG A 41 -8.04 -2.93 0.74
N SER A 42 -8.00 -1.94 -0.16
CA SER A 42 -8.75 -1.97 -1.42
C SER A 42 -8.13 -2.89 -2.49
N LEU A 43 -6.93 -3.42 -2.24
CA LEU A 43 -6.24 -4.30 -3.17
C LEU A 43 -7.02 -5.62 -3.38
N PRO A 44 -7.03 -6.16 -4.62
CA PRO A 44 -7.60 -7.48 -4.89
C PRO A 44 -7.01 -8.56 -3.98
N GLU A 45 -7.87 -9.44 -3.45
CA GLU A 45 -7.48 -10.55 -2.58
C GLU A 45 -6.71 -11.62 -3.37
N ARG A 46 -5.39 -11.49 -3.37
CA ARG A 46 -4.44 -12.40 -4.03
C ARG A 46 -3.08 -12.35 -3.32
N SER A 47 -2.20 -13.26 -3.69
CA SER A 47 -0.81 -13.23 -3.26
C SER A 47 -0.02 -12.22 -4.09
N TYR A 48 0.62 -11.26 -3.43
CA TYR A 48 1.56 -10.32 -4.03
C TYR A 48 2.98 -10.81 -3.78
N THR A 49 3.78 -10.91 -4.84
CA THR A 49 5.12 -11.54 -4.76
C THR A 49 6.25 -10.53 -4.60
N SER A 50 5.97 -9.24 -4.74
CA SER A 50 6.96 -8.18 -4.55
C SER A 50 6.28 -6.84 -4.27
N ARG A 51 7.05 -5.90 -3.73
CA ARG A 51 6.65 -4.51 -3.58
C ARG A 51 6.13 -3.89 -4.87
N TRP A 52 6.76 -4.19 -6.01
CA TRP A 52 6.35 -3.64 -7.30
C TRP A 52 4.96 -4.12 -7.71
N ASP A 53 4.61 -5.38 -7.43
CA ASP A 53 3.29 -5.93 -7.72
C ASP A 53 2.19 -5.25 -6.89
N VAL A 54 2.52 -4.83 -5.67
CA VAL A 54 1.64 -3.99 -4.83
C VAL A 54 1.54 -2.58 -5.41
N LEU A 55 2.66 -1.89 -5.63
CA LEU A 55 2.70 -0.50 -6.12
C LEU A 55 2.01 -0.32 -7.48
N HIS A 56 2.14 -1.28 -8.40
CA HIS A 56 1.46 -1.24 -9.70
C HIS A 56 -0.06 -1.40 -9.59
N ARG A 57 -0.58 -1.90 -8.46
CA ARG A 57 -2.02 -2.11 -8.23
C ARG A 57 -2.64 -1.12 -7.29
N THR A 58 -1.86 -0.51 -6.40
CA THR A 58 -2.39 0.55 -5.56
C THR A 58 -2.55 1.81 -6.40
N SER A 59 -3.79 2.23 -6.65
CA SER A 59 -4.13 3.46 -7.40
C SER A 59 -3.80 4.76 -6.64
N ILE A 60 -2.71 4.79 -5.86
CA ILE A 60 -2.24 6.01 -5.19
C ILE A 60 -1.84 7.09 -6.23
N ALA A 61 -1.62 6.71 -7.49
CA ALA A 61 -1.49 7.64 -8.60
C ALA A 61 -2.80 8.37 -8.97
N GLU A 62 -3.99 7.80 -8.72
CA GLU A 62 -5.28 8.46 -9.01
C GLU A 62 -5.96 9.06 -7.77
N ALA A 63 -5.49 8.75 -6.57
CA ALA A 63 -6.00 9.34 -5.33
C ALA A 63 -5.46 10.76 -5.04
N LEU A 64 -4.85 11.42 -6.03
CA LEU A 64 -4.72 12.86 -6.02
C LEU A 64 -6.09 13.44 -6.42
N PRO A 65 -6.72 14.31 -5.61
CA PRO A 65 -7.83 15.10 -6.11
C PRO A 65 -7.28 15.91 -7.28
N ILE A 66 -7.63 15.52 -8.50
CA ILE A 66 -7.70 16.46 -9.61
C ILE A 66 -8.69 17.51 -9.10
N SER A 67 -8.15 18.62 -8.59
CA SER A 67 -8.93 19.82 -8.37
C SER A 67 -9.42 20.25 -9.76
N VAL A 68 -10.67 19.93 -10.05
CA VAL A 68 -11.50 20.64 -11.02
C VAL A 68 -12.07 21.87 -10.34
#